data_AF-A0AAV0E4J4-F1
#
_entry.id   AF-A0AAV0E4J4-F1
#
_cell.length_a   1.000
_cell.length_b   1.000
_cell.length_c   1.000
_cell.angle_alpha   90.00
_cell.angle_beta   90.00
_cell.angle_gamma   90.00
#
_symmetry.space_group_name_H-M   'P 1'
#
loop_
_entity.id
_entity.type
_entity.pdbx_description
1 polymer ?
#
loop_
_entity_poly.entity_id
_entity_poly.type
_entity_poly.pdbx_seq_one_letter_code
_entity_poly.pdbx_strand_id
1 'polypeptide(L)' 'MRPKLHGKCNLLDWCGKDEVVAEGHLCSSDPKGLVNNAPLGPNAMEVMV' A
#
# COMPACT_ATOMS: atom_id res chain seq x y z
N MET A 1 -8.40 -4.15 15.11
CA MET A 1 -7.65 -2.87 15.21
C MET A 1 -7.84 -2.16 13.87
N ARG A 2 -8.21 -0.88 13.84
CA ARG A 2 -8.23 -0.12 12.58
C ARG A 2 -6.77 0.25 12.23
N PRO A 3 -6.29 0.01 11.00
CA PRO A 3 -4.93 0.39 10.63
C PRO A 3 -4.76 1.91 10.77
N LYS A 4 -3.59 2.35 11.22
CA LYS A 4 -3.25 3.78 11.18
C LYS A 4 -3.11 4.16 9.72
N LEU A 5 -3.80 5.21 9.33
CA LEU A 5 -3.91 5.67 7.96
C LEU A 5 -2.93 6.84 7.76
N HIS A 6 -1.86 6.63 7.00
CA HIS A 6 -0.76 7.56 6.69
C HIS A 6 -0.94 8.28 5.34
N GLY A 7 -1.80 9.29 5.24
CA GLY A 7 -2.02 10.03 3.98
C GLY A 7 -2.60 9.22 2.80
N LYS A 8 -3.10 9.96 1.81
CA LYS A 8 -3.66 9.42 0.55
C LYS A 8 -2.55 9.13 -0.46
N CYS A 9 -2.77 8.13 -1.31
CA CYS A 9 -1.89 7.78 -2.43
C CYS A 9 -2.71 7.35 -3.66
N ASN A 10 -2.12 7.48 -4.85
CA ASN A 10 -2.73 7.00 -6.09
C ASN A 10 -2.21 5.60 -6.41
N LEU A 11 -3.11 4.68 -6.76
CA LEU A 11 -2.76 3.38 -7.32
C LEU A 11 -2.75 3.48 -8.84
N LEU A 12 -1.66 2.99 -9.44
CA LEU A 12 -1.42 3.07 -10.88
C LEU A 12 -1.62 1.69 -11.53
N ASP A 13 -2.09 1.67 -12.78
CA ASP A 13 -2.10 0.46 -13.59
C ASP A 13 -0.67 -0.04 -13.85
N TRP A 14 -0.38 -1.26 -13.39
CA TRP A 14 0.89 -1.93 -13.61
C TRP A 14 1.14 -2.27 -15.09
N CYS A 15 0.09 -2.38 -15.91
CA CYS A 15 0.19 -2.79 -17.31
C CYS A 15 0.66 -1.67 -18.27
N GLY A 16 1.11 -0.53 -17.75
CA GLY A 16 2.06 0.32 -18.48
C GLY A 16 1.51 1.62 -19.07
N LYS A 17 0.40 2.15 -18.54
CA LYS A 17 -0.05 3.51 -18.88
C LYS A 17 0.07 4.53 -17.74
N ASP A 18 0.56 4.10 -16.57
CA ASP A 18 0.60 4.93 -15.35
C ASP A 18 -0.75 5.63 -15.07
N GLU A 19 -1.85 5.02 -15.51
CA GLU A 19 -3.19 5.54 -15.30
C GLU A 19 -3.57 5.35 -13.83
N VAL A 20 -4.12 6.38 -13.20
CA VAL A 20 -4.66 6.27 -11.84
C VAL A 20 -5.93 5.42 -11.90
N VAL A 21 -5.89 4.23 -11.30
CA VAL A 21 -7.01 3.29 -11.26
C VAL A 21 -7.80 3.36 -9.95
N ALA A 22 -7.18 3.88 -8.88
CA ALA A 22 -7.85 4.11 -7.60
C ALA A 22 -7.08 5.13 -6.73
N GLU A 23 -7.76 5.68 -5.73
CA GLU A 23 -7.15 6.36 -4.58
C GLU A 23 -7.12 5.37 -3.40
N GLY A 24 -5.99 5.28 -2.72
CA GLY A 24 -5.83 4.45 -1.52
C GLY A 24 -5.24 5.25 -0.36
N HIS A 25 -5.19 4.62 0.80
CA HIS A 25 -4.62 5.19 2.01
C HIS A 25 -3.54 4.26 2.56
N LEU A 26 -2.33 4.79 2.78
CA LEU A 26 -1.19 4.01 3.26
C LEU A 26 -1.47 3.53 4.69
N CYS A 27 -1.36 2.23 4.94
CA CYS A 27 -1.53 1.63 6.26
C CYS A 27 -0.20 1.41 6.97
N SER A 28 0.80 0.91 6.25
CA SER A 28 2.12 0.60 6.79
C SER A 28 3.20 0.65 5.72
N SER A 29 4.40 1.08 6.12
CA SER A 29 5.64 0.99 5.34
C SER A 29 6.77 0.33 6.12
N ASP A 30 6.45 -0.36 7.23
CA ASP A 30 7.43 -1.12 8.01
C ASP A 30 7.80 -2.40 7.25
N PRO A 31 9.07 -2.60 6.84
CA PRO A 31 9.50 -3.80 6.12
C PRO A 31 9.26 -5.11 6.89
N LYS A 32 9.15 -5.04 8.22
CA LYS A 32 8.84 -6.19 9.10
C LYS A 32 7.35 -6.35 9.39
N GLY A 33 6.52 -5.41 8.96
CA GLY A 33 5.07 -5.48 9.08
C GLY A 33 4.52 -6.69 8.33
N LEU A 34 3.57 -7.40 8.94
CA LEU A 34 2.99 -8.63 8.39
C LEU A 34 1.67 -8.34 7.68
N VAL A 35 1.59 -8.73 6.40
CA VAL A 35 0.35 -8.82 5.62
C VAL A 35 0.13 -10.29 5.28
N ASN A 36 -0.99 -10.87 5.71
CA ASN A 36 -1.28 -12.30 5.55
C ASN A 36 -0.13 -13.22 6.02
N ASN A 37 0.45 -12.92 7.20
CA ASN A 37 1.61 -13.62 7.78
C ASN A 37 2.90 -13.57 6.95
N ALA A 38 2.96 -12.75 5.90
CA ALA A 38 4.17 -12.49 5.13
C ALA A 38 4.71 -11.07 5.43
N PRO A 39 6.03 -10.89 5.57
CA PRO A 39 6.61 -9.56 5.73
C PRO A 39 6.47 -8.76 4.43
N LEU A 40 6.19 -7.45 4.57
CA LEU A 40 6.14 -6.53 3.43
C LEU A 40 7.44 -6.51 2.63
N GLY A 41 8.59 -6.46 3.31
CA GLY A 41 9.90 -6.34 2.69
C GLY A 41 10.30 -4.90 2.33
N PRO A 42 11.53 -4.70 1.81
CA PRO A 42 12.02 -3.37 1.47
C PRO A 42 11.21 -2.73 0.34
N ASN A 43 10.91 -1.43 0.47
CA ASN A 43 10.18 -0.62 -0.51
C ASN A 43 8.73 -1.08 -0.80
N ALA A 44 8.16 -1.92 0.05
CA ALA A 44 6.76 -2.31 -0.03
C ALA A 44 5.90 -1.48 0.95
N MET A 45 4.64 -1.30 0.59
CA MET A 45 3.66 -0.56 1.36
C MET A 45 2.35 -1.33 1.42
N GLU A 46 1.73 -1.40 2.59
CA GLU A 46 0.36 -1.86 2.75
C GLU A 46 -0.59 -0.68 2.48
N VAL A 47 -1.52 -0.85 1.54
CA VAL A 47 -2.47 0.20 1.13
C VAL A 47 -3.89 -0.35 1.23
N MET A 48 -4.80 0.46 1.78
CA MET A 48 -6.23 0.18 1.80
C MET A 48 -6.94 1.07 0.78
N VAL A 49 -7.83 0.48 -0.02
CA VAL A 49 -8.69 1.16 -1.02
C VAL A 49 -10.11 1.22 -0.49
#